data_AF-A0A8H6HUS8-F1
#
_entry.id   AF-A0A8H6HUS8-F1
#
_cell.length_a   1.000
_cell.length_b   1.000
_cell.length_c   1.000
_cell.angle_alpha   90.00
_cell.angle_beta   90.00
_cell.angle_gamma   90.00
#
_symmetry.space_group_name_H-M   'P 1'
#
loop_
_entity.id
_entity.type
_entity.pdbx_description
1 polymer ?
#
loop_
_entity_poly.entity_id
_entity_poly.type
_entity_poly.pdbx_seq_one_letter_code
_entity_poly.pdbx_strand_id
1 'polypeptide(L)' 'AKPTNQKPKPTYKRLTANHFAQLHAIWDADPRIPTAASRRAWANARGVNPDNVHGWWSRRAQKAKAMGIELSREAYDM' A
#
# COMPACT_ATOMS: atom_id res chain seq x y z
N ALA A 1 -22.02 -13.44 26.76
CA ALA A 1 -20.72 -12.84 26.36
C ALA A 1 -20.49 -13.14 24.87
N LYS A 2 -20.22 -12.13 24.03
CA LYS A 2 -19.86 -12.37 22.62
C LYS A 2 -18.37 -12.74 22.57
N PRO A 3 -17.97 -13.88 21.98
CA PRO A 3 -16.55 -14.22 21.89
C PRO A 3 -15.89 -13.25 20.89
N THR A 4 -15.03 -12.37 21.38
CA THR A 4 -14.16 -11.56 20.53
C THR A 4 -13.08 -12.48 19.97
N ASN A 5 -13.36 -13.07 18.81
CA ASN A 5 -12.42 -13.83 17.99
C ASN A 5 -11.36 -12.87 17.41
N GLN A 6 -10.49 -12.36 18.29
CA GLN A 6 -9.45 -11.43 17.93
C GLN A 6 -8.24 -12.26 17.51
N LYS A 7 -8.13 -12.52 16.20
CA LYS A 7 -6.91 -13.09 15.61
C LYS A 7 -5.73 -12.23 16.10
N PRO A 8 -4.62 -12.83 16.57
CA PRO A 8 -3.47 -12.06 17.02
C PRO A 8 -3.04 -11.13 15.90
N LYS A 9 -2.97 -9.83 16.19
CA LYS A 9 -2.48 -8.86 15.21
C LYS A 9 -1.04 -9.26 14.88
N PRO A 10 -0.72 -9.60 13.62
CA PRO A 10 0.64 -9.93 13.26
C PRO A 10 1.55 -8.74 13.59
N THR A 11 2.69 -9.03 14.20
CA THR A 11 3.74 -8.06 14.51
C THR A 11 4.39 -7.64 13.21
N TYR A 12 3.95 -6.52 12.65
CA TYR A 12 4.49 -6.00 11.40
C TYR A 12 5.81 -5.25 11.61
N LYS A 13 6.76 -5.47 10.71
CA LYS A 13 7.98 -4.66 10.63
C LYS A 13 7.66 -3.23 10.18
N ARG A 14 8.46 -2.27 10.65
CA ARG A 14 8.41 -0.88 10.15
C ARG A 14 8.84 -0.83 8.69
N LEU A 15 8.28 0.13 7.93
CA LEU A 15 8.79 0.44 6.60
C LEU A 15 10.21 1.03 6.74
N THR A 16 11.15 0.50 5.99
CA THR A 16 12.54 0.96 5.96
C THR A 16 12.77 1.76 4.68
N ALA A 17 13.91 2.44 4.56
CA ALA A 17 14.27 3.16 3.33
C ALA A 17 14.22 2.27 2.09
N ASN A 18 14.63 0.99 2.19
CA ASN A 18 14.56 0.03 1.10
C ASN A 18 13.12 -0.28 0.67
N HIS A 19 12.18 -0.39 1.62
CA HIS A 19 10.77 -0.57 1.31
C HIS A 19 10.19 0.64 0.59
N PHE A 20 10.56 1.85 0.99
CA PHE A 20 10.14 3.06 0.28
C PHE A 20 10.73 3.14 -1.13
N ALA A 21 12.00 2.79 -1.32
CA ALA A 21 12.63 2.74 -2.64
C ALA A 21 11.88 1.80 -3.60
N GLN A 22 11.48 0.62 -3.12
CA GLN A 22 10.67 -0.31 -3.92
C GLN A 22 9.28 0.25 -4.25
N LEU A 23 8.61 0.89 -3.29
CA LEU A 23 7.32 1.53 -3.54
C LEU A 23 7.46 2.66 -4.57
N HIS A 24 8.54 3.46 -4.50
CA HIS A 24 8.84 4.47 -5.51
C HIS A 24 9.07 3.87 -6.89
N ALA A 25 9.88 2.82 -7.00
CA ALA A 25 10.13 2.15 -8.27
C ALA A 25 8.84 1.62 -8.91
N ILE A 26 7.91 1.06 -8.12
CA ILE A 26 6.60 0.62 -8.61
C ILE A 26 5.78 1.81 -9.13
N TRP A 27 5.74 2.90 -8.37
CA TRP A 27 5.02 4.12 -8.76
C TRP A 27 5.58 4.76 -10.03
N ASP A 28 6.91 4.78 -10.19
CA ASP A 28 7.57 5.37 -11.34
C ASP A 28 7.40 4.50 -12.59
N ALA A 29 7.31 3.17 -12.43
CA ALA A 29 7.03 2.23 -13.51
C ALA A 29 5.57 2.27 -13.97
N ASP A 30 4.62 2.34 -13.03
CA ASP A 30 3.20 2.47 -13.32
C ASP A 30 2.51 3.35 -12.25
N PRO A 31 2.19 4.63 -12.57
CA PRO A 31 1.56 5.54 -11.64
C PRO A 31 0.05 5.27 -11.52
N ARG A 32 -0.33 4.03 -11.24
CA ARG A 32 -1.72 3.61 -10.96
C ARG A 32 -1.87 3.23 -9.49
N ILE A 33 -3.10 3.32 -8.98
CA ILE A 33 -3.38 2.89 -7.61
C ILE A 33 -3.72 1.39 -7.61
N PRO A 34 -2.88 0.52 -7.02
CA PRO A 34 -3.20 -0.90 -6.84
C PRO A 34 -4.45 -1.13 -6.02
N THR A 35 -5.07 -2.30 -6.22
CA THR A 35 -6.16 -2.76 -5.36
C THR A 35 -5.72 -2.88 -3.90
N ALA A 36 -6.70 -2.91 -2.99
CA ALA A 36 -6.41 -3.20 -1.58
C ALA A 36 -5.80 -4.60 -1.37
N ALA A 37 -6.13 -5.56 -2.23
CA ALA A 37 -5.60 -6.92 -2.16
C ALA A 37 -4.12 -6.95 -2.53
N SER A 38 -3.71 -6.34 -3.65
CA SER A 38 -2.31 -6.33 -4.08
C SER A 38 -1.42 -5.55 -3.13
N ARG A 39 -1.90 -4.41 -2.57
CA ARG A 39 -1.18 -3.70 -1.49
C ARG A 39 -0.95 -4.57 -0.25
N ARG A 40 -1.95 -5.36 0.14
CA ARG A 40 -1.84 -6.30 1.26
C ARG A 40 -0.88 -7.44 0.92
N ALA A 41 -0.94 -8.00 -0.29
CA ALA A 41 -0.03 -9.04 -0.75
C ALA A 41 1.42 -8.55 -0.72
N TRP A 42 1.69 -7.36 -1.25
CA TRP A 42 3.01 -6.73 -1.22
C TRP A 42 3.54 -6.54 0.22
N ALA A 43 2.67 -6.07 1.12
CA ALA A 43 3.00 -5.85 2.53
C ALA A 43 3.29 -7.18 3.25
N ASN A 44 2.45 -8.19 3.03
CA ASN A 44 2.58 -9.53 3.61
C ASN A 44 3.87 -10.22 3.14
N ALA A 45 4.18 -10.15 1.84
CA ALA A 45 5.41 -10.71 1.28
C ALA A 45 6.69 -10.15 1.93
N ARG A 46 6.62 -8.94 2.49
CA ARG A 46 7.73 -8.25 3.15
C ARG A 46 7.61 -8.22 4.67
N GLY A 47 6.51 -8.76 5.22
CA GLY A 47 6.20 -8.71 6.64
C GLY A 47 6.06 -7.29 7.21
N VAL A 48 5.63 -6.32 6.39
CA VAL A 48 5.40 -4.93 6.80
C VAL A 48 3.91 -4.64 6.98
N ASN A 49 3.58 -3.54 7.68
CA ASN A 49 2.19 -3.22 7.98
C ASN A 49 1.45 -2.78 6.71
N PRO A 50 0.37 -3.47 6.29
CA PRO A 50 -0.44 -3.09 5.14
C PRO A 50 -1.04 -1.69 5.26
N ASP A 51 -1.34 -1.21 6.47
CA ASP A 51 -1.91 0.13 6.70
C ASP A 51 -0.90 1.23 6.34
N ASN A 52 0.39 1.00 6.62
CA ASN A 52 1.44 1.93 6.25
C ASN A 52 1.62 1.99 4.72
N VAL A 53 1.52 0.83 4.05
CA VAL A 53 1.57 0.75 2.59
C VAL A 53 0.34 1.43 1.99
N HIS A 54 -0.85 1.21 2.54
CA HIS A 54 -2.08 1.89 2.13
C HIS A 54 -1.98 3.41 2.27
N GLY A 55 -1.50 3.89 3.42
CA GLY A 55 -1.27 5.32 3.66
C GLY A 55 -0.28 5.94 2.68
N TRP A 56 0.78 5.22 2.32
CA TRP A 56 1.74 5.67 1.31
C TRP A 56 1.09 5.85 -0.07
N TRP A 57 0.32 4.87 -0.54
CA TRP A 57 -0.40 4.95 -1.82
C TRP A 57 -1.46 6.06 -1.83
N SER A 58 -2.18 6.25 -0.72
CA SER A 58 -3.15 7.34 -0.58
C SER A 58 -2.49 8.72 -0.70
N ARG A 59 -1.33 8.93 -0.06
CA ARG A 59 -0.56 10.18 -0.18
C ARG A 59 -0.09 10.43 -1.61
N ARG A 60 0.33 9.37 -2.32
CA ARG A 60 0.71 9.47 -3.74
C ARG A 60 -0.48 9.82 -4.62
N ALA A 61 -1.65 9.24 -4.36
CA ALA A 61 -2.89 9.59 -5.04
C ALA A 61 -3.24 11.08 -4.88
N GLN A 62 -3.16 11.60 -3.65
CA GLN A 62 -3.43 13.01 -3.36
C GLN A 62 -2.42 13.93 -4.05
N LYS A 63 -1.14 13.56 -4.07
CA LYS A 63 -0.10 14.35 -4.75
C LYS A 63 -0.31 14.38 -6.27
N ALA A 64 -0.63 13.25 -6.88
CA ALA A 64 -0.95 13.17 -8.31
C ALA A 64 -2.16 14.05 -8.66
N LYS A 65 -3.23 13.96 -7.86
CA LYS A 65 -4.42 14.83 -8.01
C LYS A 65 -4.07 16.31 -7.90
N ALA A 66 -3.24 16.69 -6.93
CA ALA A 66 -2.78 18.07 -6.77
C ALA A 66 -1.91 18.57 -7.94
N MET A 67 -1.24 17.67 -8.64
CA MET A 67 -0.46 17.96 -9.84
C MET A 67 -1.29 17.93 -11.13
N GLY A 68 -2.60 17.67 -11.05
CA GLY A 68 -3.46 17.52 -12.22
C GLY A 68 -3.23 16.21 -13.00
N ILE A 69 -2.51 15.25 -12.42
CA ILE A 69 -2.32 13.92 -13.02
C ILE A 69 -3.58 13.11 -12.75
N GLU A 70 -4.32 12.81 -13.82
CA GLU A 70 -5.48 11.93 -13.72
C GLU A 70 -5.01 10.49 -13.58
N LEU A 71 -5.17 9.93 -12.37
CA LEU A 71 -4.86 8.53 -12.12
C LEU A 71 -5.98 7.67 -12.69
N SER A 72 -5.64 6.73 -13.57
CA SER A 72 -6.61 5.74 -14.05
C SER A 72 -7.26 5.05 -12.85
N ARG A 73 -8.59 5.04 -12.84
CA ARG A 73 -9.42 4.47 -11.77
C ARG A 73 -9.47 2.94 -11.84
N GLU A 74 -8.90 2.34 -12.88
CA GLU A 74 -8.80 0.89 -13.02
C GLU A 74 -7.74 0.36 -12.05
N ALA A 75 -8.22 -0.18 -10.93
CA ALA A 75 -7.37 -0.83 -9.96
C ALA A 75 -6.81 -2.13 -10.57
N TYR A 76 -5.49 -2.28 -10.62
CA TYR A 76 -4.79 -3.46 -11.17
C TYR A 76 -4.04 -4.23 -10.07
N ASP A 77 -3.68 -5.48 -10.36
CA ASP A 77 -2.90 -6.36 -9.49
C ASP A 77 -1.39 -6.20 -9.71
N MET A 78 -0.67 -5.76 -8.66
CA MET A 78 0.78 -5.50 -8.66
C MET A 78 1.61 -6.59 -7.98
#